data_AF-A0A925VXR7-F1
#
_entry.id   AF-A0A925VXR7-F1
#
_cell.length_a   1.000
_cell.length_b   1.000
_cell.length_c   1.000
_cell.angle_alpha   90.00
_cell.angle_beta   90.00
_cell.angle_gamma   90.00
#
_symmetry.space_group_name_H-M   'P 1'
#
loop_
_entity.id
_entity.type
_entity.pdbx_description
1 polymer ?
#
loop_
_entity_poly.entity_id
_entity_poly.type
_entity_poly.pdbx_seq_one_letter_code
_entity_poly.pdbx_strand_id
1 'polypeptide(L)'
;MTRPSPATVATATRLLAASARHDREDAEAATTASEVLTKLQVGLGRWIGTASYNMLFSRALNMTRADFPVLEGLASSSATASELLTLMQAADRSTITSGLTALIATIIELLGRLIGHDVAIQLVEHLGPTDARSVVRTDLRET
;
A
#
# COMPACT_ATOMS: atom_id res chain seq x y z
N MET A 1 7.59 21.57 -1.44
CA MET A 1 6.77 20.46 -0.90
C MET A 1 5.70 20.17 -1.94
N THR A 2 5.61 18.94 -2.46
CA THR A 2 4.56 18.61 -3.43
C THR A 2 3.56 17.72 -2.73
N ARG A 3 2.42 18.31 -2.40
CA ARG A 3 1.24 17.58 -1.93
C ARG A 3 0.85 16.59 -3.04
N PRO A 4 0.57 15.32 -2.74
CA PRO A 4 0.14 14.36 -3.76
C PRO A 4 -1.12 14.89 -4.46
N SER A 5 -1.19 14.66 -5.78
CA SER A 5 -2.34 15.10 -6.58
C SER A 5 -3.64 14.45 -6.08
N PRO A 6 -4.80 15.15 -6.15
CA PRO A 6 -6.09 14.58 -5.74
C PRO A 6 -6.44 13.27 -6.48
N ALA A 7 -5.99 13.10 -7.72
CA ALA A 7 -6.16 11.84 -8.46
C ALA A 7 -5.40 10.67 -7.80
N THR A 8 -4.19 10.94 -7.32
CA THR A 8 -3.32 9.97 -6.66
C THR A 8 -3.88 9.55 -5.31
N VAL A 9 -4.40 10.52 -4.56
CA VAL A 9 -5.09 10.28 -3.30
C VAL A 9 -6.32 9.41 -3.54
N ALA A 10 -7.14 9.72 -4.55
CA ALA A 10 -8.32 8.92 -4.89
C ALA A 10 -7.98 7.47 -5.25
N THR A 11 -6.93 7.24 -6.04
CA THR A 11 -6.46 5.89 -6.38
C THR A 11 -5.95 5.13 -5.15
N ALA A 12 -5.15 5.77 -4.30
CA ALA A 12 -4.65 5.16 -3.05
C ALA A 12 -5.80 4.80 -2.10
N THR A 13 -6.78 5.70 -1.93
CA THR A 13 -7.99 5.44 -1.14
C THR A 13 -8.77 4.27 -1.71
N ARG A 14 -8.95 4.19 -3.04
CA ARG A 14 -9.68 3.09 -3.67
C ARG A 14 -8.95 1.75 -3.51
N LEU A 15 -7.62 1.73 -3.56
CA LEU A 15 -6.81 0.53 -3.36
C LEU A 15 -6.95 -0.02 -1.93
N LEU A 16 -6.89 0.86 -0.95
CA LEU A 16 -7.09 0.51 0.46
C LEU A 16 -8.53 0.09 0.75
N ALA A 17 -9.52 0.82 0.21
CA ALA A 17 -10.94 0.49 0.37
C ALA A 17 -11.32 -0.82 -0.31
N ALA A 18 -10.73 -1.16 -1.47
CA ALA A 18 -10.98 -2.43 -2.14
C ALA A 18 -10.39 -3.63 -1.38
N SER A 19 -9.43 -3.37 -0.49
CA SER A 19 -8.79 -4.39 0.33
C SER A 19 -9.44 -4.48 1.72
N ALA A 20 -10.03 -3.39 2.23
CA ALA A 20 -10.73 -3.33 3.51
C ALA A 20 -12.21 -3.74 3.36
N ARG A 21 -12.64 -4.80 4.06
CA ARG A 21 -14.08 -5.01 4.31
C ARG A 21 -14.52 -4.09 5.44
N HIS A 22 -15.70 -3.50 5.31
CA HIS A 22 -16.16 -2.33 6.09
C HIS A 22 -16.32 -2.54 7.62
N ASP A 23 -16.05 -3.73 8.17
CA ASP A 23 -16.37 -4.07 9.57
C ASP A 23 -15.33 -5.00 10.23
N ARG A 24 -14.06 -4.85 9.85
CA ARG A 24 -13.00 -5.77 10.25
C ARG A 24 -12.27 -5.36 11.52
N GLU A 25 -11.76 -6.30 12.30
CA GLU A 25 -10.93 -6.03 13.48
C GLU A 25 -9.56 -5.46 13.08
N ASP A 26 -8.85 -4.80 14.01
CA ASP A 26 -7.54 -4.17 13.72
C ASP A 26 -6.52 -5.17 13.18
N ALA A 27 -6.60 -6.44 13.59
CA ALA A 27 -5.77 -7.53 13.08
C ALA A 27 -5.96 -7.78 11.57
N GLU A 28 -7.21 -7.76 11.10
CA GLU A 28 -7.49 -7.97 9.68
C GLU A 28 -7.14 -6.72 8.85
N ALA A 29 -7.31 -5.53 9.41
CA ALA A 29 -6.94 -4.28 8.75
C ALA A 29 -5.39 -4.16 8.61
N ALA A 30 -4.64 -4.56 9.64
CA ALA A 30 -3.18 -4.64 9.60
C ALA A 30 -2.69 -5.68 8.57
N THR A 31 -3.32 -6.85 8.53
CA THR A 31 -3.04 -7.90 7.54
C THR A 31 -3.27 -7.37 6.12
N THR A 32 -4.41 -6.72 5.90
CA THR A 32 -4.77 -6.12 4.61
C THR A 32 -3.74 -5.07 4.16
N ALA A 33 -3.33 -4.18 5.06
CA ALA A 33 -2.31 -3.17 4.77
C ALA A 33 -0.95 -3.79 4.43
N SER A 34 -0.54 -4.82 5.18
CA SER A 34 0.69 -5.57 4.95
C SER A 34 0.70 -6.24 3.57
N GLU A 35 -0.41 -6.86 3.17
CA GLU A 35 -0.56 -7.48 1.86
C GLU A 35 -0.44 -6.46 0.72
N VAL A 36 -1.03 -5.27 0.88
CA VAL A 36 -0.92 -4.20 -0.11
C VAL A 36 0.53 -3.74 -0.27
N LEU A 37 1.24 -3.49 0.84
CA LEU A 37 2.65 -3.09 0.81
C LEU A 37 3.54 -4.17 0.19
N THR A 38 3.29 -5.44 0.52
CA THR A 38 4.01 -6.58 -0.05
C THR A 38 3.75 -6.70 -1.55
N LYS A 39 2.51 -6.57 -2.00
CA LYS A 39 2.16 -6.60 -3.43
C LYS A 39 2.82 -5.46 -4.20
N LEU A 40 2.85 -4.26 -3.62
CA LEU A 40 3.58 -3.12 -4.19
C LEU A 40 5.08 -3.42 -4.26
N GLN A 41 5.68 -3.99 -3.22
CA GLN A 41 7.10 -4.37 -3.22
C GLN A 41 7.42 -5.40 -4.31
N VAL A 42 6.64 -6.48 -4.41
CA VAL A 42 6.86 -7.53 -5.40
C VAL A 42 6.59 -7.03 -6.82
N GLY A 43 5.47 -6.33 -7.00
CA GLY A 43 5.06 -5.77 -8.27
C GLY A 43 6.06 -4.75 -8.79
N LEU A 44 6.27 -3.66 -8.04
CA LEU A 44 7.21 -2.60 -8.41
C LEU A 44 8.65 -3.12 -8.44
N GLY A 45 9.04 -3.97 -7.49
CA GLY A 45 10.37 -4.58 -7.46
C GLY A 45 10.70 -5.36 -8.73
N ARG A 46 9.71 -5.98 -9.39
CA ARG A 46 9.89 -6.67 -10.68
C ARG A 46 10.15 -5.69 -11.84
N TRP A 47 9.60 -4.48 -11.79
CA TRP A 47 9.73 -3.49 -12.86
C TRP A 47 10.96 -2.60 -12.71
N ILE A 48 11.22 -2.10 -11.49
CA ILE A 48 12.27 -1.11 -11.23
C ILE A 48 13.42 -1.65 -10.36
N GLY A 49 13.31 -2.90 -9.89
CA GLY A 49 14.26 -3.51 -8.95
C GLY A 49 13.89 -3.24 -7.49
N THR A 50 14.17 -4.22 -6.63
CA THR A 50 13.88 -4.17 -5.18
C THR A 50 14.65 -3.05 -4.46
N ALA A 51 15.89 -2.78 -4.86
CA ALA A 51 16.68 -1.68 -4.30
C ALA A 51 16.05 -0.31 -4.61
N SER A 52 15.62 -0.09 -5.86
CA SER A 52 14.95 1.14 -6.28
C SER A 52 13.62 1.33 -5.57
N TYR A 53 12.84 0.24 -5.41
CA TYR A 53 11.60 0.28 -4.64
C TYR A 53 11.86 0.66 -3.18
N ASN A 54 12.86 0.08 -2.52
CA ASN A 54 13.18 0.42 -1.13
C ASN A 54 13.60 1.89 -0.96
N MET A 55 14.34 2.45 -1.92
CA MET A 55 14.68 3.88 -1.92
C MET A 55 13.44 4.76 -2.09
N LEU A 56 12.54 4.40 -3.02
CA LEU A 56 11.28 5.10 -3.22
C LEU A 56 10.39 5.04 -1.98
N PHE A 57 10.29 3.86 -1.36
CA PHE A 57 9.52 3.67 -0.13
C PHE A 57 10.08 4.50 1.02
N SER A 58 11.40 4.44 1.25
CA SER A 58 12.06 5.23 2.30
C SER A 58 11.87 6.73 2.08
N ARG A 59 11.97 7.19 0.83
CA ARG A 59 11.70 8.58 0.48
C ARG A 59 10.25 8.98 0.72
N ALA A 60 9.30 8.16 0.26
CA ALA A 60 7.88 8.41 0.47
C ALA A 60 7.54 8.47 1.95
N LEU A 61 8.05 7.51 2.72
CA LEU A 61 7.89 7.42 4.16
C LEU A 61 8.44 8.66 4.88
N ASN A 62 9.65 9.12 4.54
CA ASN A 62 10.22 10.35 5.09
C ASN A 62 9.38 11.59 4.75
N MET A 63 8.77 11.64 3.57
CA MET A 63 7.89 12.74 3.18
C MET A 63 6.57 12.73 3.94
N THR A 64 5.98 11.55 4.19
CA THR A 64 4.70 11.43 4.88
C THR A 64 4.80 11.47 6.40
N ARG A 65 5.95 11.11 6.98
CA ARG A 65 6.16 11.15 8.44
C ARG A 65 5.98 12.55 9.03
N ALA A 66 6.27 13.60 8.26
CA ALA A 66 6.06 14.98 8.70
C ALA A 66 4.58 15.29 9.00
N ASP A 67 3.66 14.71 8.23
CA ASP A 67 2.23 14.91 8.39
C ASP A 67 1.56 13.80 9.23
N PHE A 68 2.18 12.60 9.29
CA PHE A 68 1.66 11.42 9.98
C PHE A 68 2.76 10.76 10.84
N PRO A 69 2.99 11.25 12.07
CA PRO A 69 4.02 10.71 12.98
C PRO A 69 3.80 9.23 13.33
N VAL A 70 2.54 8.76 13.26
CA VAL A 70 2.18 7.36 13.47
C VAL A 70 2.94 6.39 12.56
N LEU A 71 3.47 6.86 11.42
CA LEU A 71 4.25 6.04 10.49
C LEU A 71 5.72 5.86 10.91
N GLU A 72 6.17 6.45 12.02
CA GLU A 72 7.55 6.28 12.51
C GLU A 72 7.87 4.82 12.85
N GLY A 73 6.87 4.04 13.30
CA GLY A 73 7.03 2.61 13.59
C GLY A 73 7.20 1.74 12.34
N LEU A 74 6.94 2.26 11.14
CA LEU A 74 7.24 1.56 9.89
C LEU A 74 8.70 1.79 9.52
N ALA A 75 9.57 0.81 9.77
CA ALA A 75 10.99 0.92 9.44
C ALA A 75 11.31 0.48 8.00
N SER A 76 10.46 -0.36 7.39
CA SER A 76 10.74 -0.96 6.09
C SER A 76 9.51 -1.12 5.21
N SER A 77 9.77 -1.32 3.92
CA SER A 77 8.75 -1.59 2.91
C SER A 77 8.11 -2.99 3.03
N SER A 78 8.70 -3.85 3.87
CA SER A 78 8.25 -5.19 4.22
C SER A 78 7.64 -5.20 5.63
N ALA A 79 6.99 -4.11 6.03
CA ALA A 79 6.35 -4.03 7.33
C ALA A 79 5.39 -5.21 7.50
N THR A 80 5.65 -6.01 8.52
CA THR A 80 4.88 -7.21 8.83
C THR A 80 3.49 -6.81 9.33
N ALA A 81 2.53 -7.74 9.20
CA ALA A 81 1.20 -7.54 9.78
C ALA A 81 1.28 -7.25 11.29
N SER A 82 2.26 -7.80 12.01
CA SER A 82 2.49 -7.55 13.43
C SER A 82 2.98 -6.11 13.72
N GLU A 83 3.87 -5.55 12.91
CA GLU A 83 4.30 -4.15 13.04
C GLU A 83 3.14 -3.19 12.78
N LEU A 84 2.34 -3.48 11.74
CA LEU A 84 1.14 -2.70 11.43
C LEU A 84 0.06 -2.85 12.50
N LEU A 85 -0.11 -4.04 13.09
CA LEU A 85 -1.04 -4.26 14.19
C LEU A 85 -0.61 -3.48 15.44
N THR A 86 0.69 -3.44 15.73
CA THR A 86 1.23 -2.66 16.85
C THR A 86 0.95 -1.17 16.66
N LEU A 87 1.06 -0.66 15.43
CA LEU A 87 0.66 0.70 15.10
C LEU A 87 -0.84 0.92 15.29
N MET A 88 -1.68 -0.03 14.87
CA MET A 88 -3.14 0.00 15.02
C MET A 88 -3.63 -0.06 16.46
N GLN A 89 -2.85 -0.64 17.36
CA GLN A 89 -3.12 -0.55 18.80
C GLN A 89 -2.66 0.77 19.42
N ALA A 90 -1.67 1.44 18.82
CA ALA A 90 -1.07 2.66 19.36
C ALA A 90 -1.77 3.95 18.90
N ALA A 91 -2.58 3.91 17.85
CA ALA A 91 -3.26 5.08 17.30
C ALA A 91 -4.59 4.73 16.65
N ASP A 92 -5.46 5.74 16.48
CA ASP A 92 -6.76 5.57 15.85
C ASP A 92 -6.63 5.00 14.44
N ARG A 93 -7.50 4.03 14.13
CA ARG A 93 -7.60 3.42 12.80
C ARG A 93 -7.73 4.44 11.67
N SER A 94 -8.48 5.52 11.90
CA SER A 94 -8.65 6.60 10.90
C SER A 94 -7.33 7.31 10.59
N THR A 95 -6.49 7.52 11.60
CA THR A 95 -5.19 8.19 11.46
C THR A 95 -4.21 7.29 10.70
N ILE A 96 -4.23 5.99 10.97
CA ILE A 96 -3.36 5.01 10.32
C ILE A 96 -3.77 4.79 8.87
N THR A 97 -5.06 4.62 8.61
CA THR A 97 -5.57 4.49 7.24
C THR A 97 -5.28 5.75 6.42
N SER A 98 -5.41 6.94 7.02
CA SER A 98 -5.01 8.21 6.38
C SER A 98 -3.51 8.27 6.10
N GLY A 99 -2.68 7.86 7.06
CA GLY A 99 -1.22 7.82 6.89
C GLY A 99 -0.77 6.83 5.82
N LEU A 100 -1.33 5.61 5.80
CA LEU A 100 -1.07 4.62 4.76
C LEU A 100 -1.56 5.09 3.38
N THR A 101 -2.73 5.74 3.32
CA THR A 101 -3.23 6.35 2.09
C THR A 101 -2.25 7.39 1.57
N ALA A 102 -1.78 8.28 2.44
CA ALA A 102 -0.81 9.31 2.08
C ALA A 102 0.52 8.70 1.61
N LEU A 103 0.98 7.62 2.26
CA LEU A 103 2.21 6.90 1.90
C LEU A 103 2.11 6.31 0.49
N ILE A 104 1.05 5.54 0.22
CA ILE A 104 0.81 4.94 -1.09
C ILE A 104 0.64 6.02 -2.16
N ALA A 105 -0.11 7.08 -1.86
CA ALA A 105 -0.25 8.20 -2.78
C ALA A 105 1.10 8.87 -3.10
N THR A 106 1.96 9.02 -2.10
CA THR A 106 3.31 9.59 -2.30
C THR A 106 4.20 8.68 -3.15
N ILE A 107 4.08 7.35 -2.99
CA ILE A 107 4.79 6.38 -3.84
C ILE A 107 4.32 6.52 -5.31
N ILE A 108 3.01 6.58 -5.55
CA ILE A 108 2.45 6.74 -6.90
C ILE A 108 2.90 8.08 -7.51
N GLU A 109 2.92 9.16 -6.73
CA GLU A 109 3.38 10.48 -7.20
C GLU A 109 4.86 10.45 -7.59
N LEU A 110 5.72 9.80 -6.78
CA LEU A 110 7.14 9.63 -7.10
C LEU A 110 7.36 8.76 -8.35
N LEU A 111 6.56 7.69 -8.50
CA LEU A 111 6.54 6.90 -9.73
C LEU A 111 6.08 7.74 -10.93
N GLY A 112 5.03 8.53 -10.77
CA GLY A 112 4.47 9.37 -11.82
C GLY A 112 5.45 10.40 -12.35
N ARG A 113 6.38 10.87 -11.51
CA ARG A 113 7.49 11.73 -11.95
C ARG A 113 8.55 11.01 -12.78
N LEU A 114 8.70 9.70 -12.58
CA LEU A 114 9.73 8.91 -13.26
C LEU A 114 9.22 8.36 -14.60
N ILE A 115 7.98 7.87 -14.64
CA ILE A 115 7.42 7.14 -15.79
C ILE A 115 6.16 7.77 -16.39
N GLY A 116 5.71 8.91 -15.85
CA GLY A 116 4.43 9.55 -16.20
C GLY A 116 3.31 9.16 -15.24
N HIS A 117 2.46 10.13 -14.90
CA HIS A 117 1.41 9.97 -13.88
C HIS A 117 0.38 8.90 -14.27
N ASP A 118 -0.07 8.91 -15.52
CA ASP A 118 -1.04 7.93 -16.04
C ASP A 118 -0.49 6.50 -16.01
N VAL A 119 0.79 6.31 -16.32
CA VAL A 119 1.45 5.00 -16.30
C VAL A 119 1.60 4.50 -14.86
N ALA A 120 1.96 5.40 -13.93
CA ALA A 120 2.07 5.05 -12.52
C ALA A 120 0.72 4.63 -11.90
N ILE A 121 -0.36 5.34 -12.25
CA ILE A 121 -1.72 4.98 -11.81
C ILE A 121 -2.10 3.61 -12.40
N GLN A 122 -1.96 3.40 -13.71
CA GLN A 122 -2.30 2.13 -14.34
C GLN A 122 -1.50 0.96 -13.77
N LEU A 123 -0.21 1.16 -13.49
CA LEU A 123 0.64 0.13 -12.90
C LEU A 123 0.16 -0.25 -11.49
N VAL A 124 -0.20 0.72 -10.66
CA VAL A 124 -0.70 0.45 -9.30
C VAL A 124 -2.12 -0.11 -9.32
N GLU A 125 -2.96 0.30 -10.27
CA GLU A 125 -4.27 -0.32 -10.49
C GLU A 125 -4.16 -1.78 -10.94
N HIS A 126 -3.19 -2.11 -11.80
CA HIS A 126 -2.91 -3.47 -12.23
C HIS A 126 -2.37 -4.36 -11.09
N LEU A 127 -1.75 -3.75 -10.08
CA LEU A 127 -1.32 -4.40 -8.84
C LEU A 127 -2.42 -4.40 -7.75
N GLY A 128 -3.50 -3.63 -7.96
CA GLY A 128 -4.71 -3.64 -7.14
C GLY A 128 -5.39 -5.01 -7.13
N PRO A 129 -6.44 -5.22 -6.31
CA PRO A 129 -6.87 -6.55 -5.92
C PRO A 129 -7.29 -7.40 -7.12
N THR A 130 -6.34 -8.17 -7.64
CA THR A 130 -6.61 -9.43 -8.31
C THR A 130 -7.29 -10.29 -7.26
N ASP A 131 -8.57 -10.49 -7.49
CA ASP A 131 -9.47 -11.32 -6.71
C ASP A 131 -8.71 -12.53 -6.14
N ALA A 132 -8.61 -12.59 -4.81
CA ALA A 132 -8.08 -13.75 -4.10
C ALA A 132 -8.88 -15.03 -4.39
N ARG A 133 -9.94 -15.00 -5.24
CA ARG A 133 -10.58 -16.20 -5.81
C ARG A 133 -9.81 -16.90 -6.92
N SER A 134 -8.78 -16.32 -7.53
CA SER A 134 -8.17 -17.00 -8.69
C SER A 134 -7.20 -18.14 -8.35
N VAL A 135 -7.11 -18.57 -7.07
CA VAL A 135 -6.27 -19.71 -6.64
C VAL A 135 -7.09 -20.89 -6.07
N VAL A 136 -8.42 -20.92 -6.27
CA VAL A 136 -9.23 -22.14 -6.03
C VAL A 136 -10.03 -22.46 -7.28
N ARG A 137 -9.34 -22.99 -8.29
CA ARG A 137 -9.95 -23.79 -9.37
C ARG A 137 -8.89 -24.76 -9.93
N THR A 138 -8.33 -25.57 -9.04
CA THR A 138 -7.67 -26.81 -9.46
C THR A 138 -8.21 -27.93 -8.59
N ASP A 139 -8.77 -28.92 -9.29
CA ASP A 139 -9.08 -30.26 -8.81
C ASP A 139 -10.24 -30.44 -7.81
N LEU A 140 -11.45 -30.41 -8.35
CA LEU A 140 -12.41 -31.49 -8.03
C LEU A 140 -13.23 -31.82 -9.28
N ARG A 141 -12.67 -32.67 -10.13
CA ARG A 141 -13.44 -33.47 -11.10
C ARG A 141 -13.20 -34.93 -10.78
N GLU A 142 -13.88 -35.40 -9.74
CA GLU A 142 -14.19 -36.81 -9.58
C GLU A 142 -15.32 -37.17 -10.55
N THR A 143 -15.07 -38.16 -11.42
CA THR A 143 -15.98 -39.28 -11.73
C THR A 143 -15.16 -40.36 -12.43
#